data_AF-A0A358Y9S8-F1
#
_entry.id   AF-A0A358Y9S8-F1
#
_cell.length_a   1.000
_cell.length_b   1.000
_cell.length_c   1.000
_cell.angle_alpha   90.00
_cell.angle_beta   90.00
_cell.angle_gamma   90.00
#
_symmetry.space_group_name_H-M   'P 1'
#
loop_
_entity.id
_entity.type
_entity.pdbx_description
1 polymer ?
#
loop_
_entity_poly.entity_id
_entity_poly.type
_entity_poly.pdbx_seq_one_letter_code
_entity_poly.pdbx_strand_id
1 'polypeptide(L)'
;MKISVSFLDLNFKEPAGTSRGVLHSKPSWIIEVIENGKTGVGEISIIPGLSPEFQDKLTFEKKLNEVISKFCQIPIELWIENEDEITFQPVLER
;
A
#
# COMPACT_ATOMS: atom_id res chain seq x y z
N MET A 1 5.34 -5.95 15.68
CA MET A 1 4.49 -5.71 14.50
C MET A 1 4.69 -6.79 13.46
N LYS A 2 3.60 -7.36 12.93
CA LYS A 2 3.62 -8.29 11.78
C LYS A 2 2.92 -7.63 10.60
N ILE A 3 3.56 -7.64 9.43
CA ILE A 3 2.99 -7.13 8.19
C ILE A 3 2.90 -8.26 7.19
N SER A 4 1.73 -8.45 6.58
CA SER A 4 1.52 -9.36 5.47
C SER A 4 1.08 -8.57 4.24
N VAL A 5 1.51 -9.03 3.06
CA VAL A 5 1.21 -8.38 1.79
C VAL A 5 0.72 -9.43 0.81
N SER A 6 -0.43 -9.17 0.19
CA SER A 6 -1.02 -10.06 -0.81
C SER A 6 -1.29 -9.29 -2.10
N PHE A 7 -0.83 -9.84 -3.22
CA PHE A 7 -1.14 -9.30 -4.54
C PHE A 7 -2.52 -9.76 -5.01
N LEU A 8 -3.29 -8.85 -5.59
CA LEU A 8 -4.58 -9.10 -6.20
C LEU A 8 -4.67 -8.37 -7.55
N ASP A 9 -4.93 -9.11 -8.63
CA ASP A 9 -5.29 -8.52 -9.91
C ASP A 9 -6.80 -8.35 -9.99
N LEU A 10 -7.28 -7.13 -9.72
CA LEU A 10 -8.71 -6.83 -9.65
C LEU A 10 -9.27 -6.73 -11.08
N ASN A 11 -9.94 -7.78 -11.52
CA ASN A 11 -10.64 -7.79 -12.80
C ASN A 11 -11.93 -7.00 -12.70
N PHE A 12 -12.11 -6.01 -13.58
CA PHE A 12 -13.36 -5.28 -13.64
C PHE A 12 -14.45 -6.19 -14.20
N LYS A 13 -15.65 -6.14 -13.60
CA LYS A 13 -16.83 -6.87 -14.13
C LYS A 13 -17.17 -6.40 -15.54
N GLU A 14 -17.03 -5.09 -15.78
CA GLU A 14 -17.14 -4.45 -17.09
C GLU A 14 -15.88 -3.60 -17.30
N PRO A 15 -15.17 -3.72 -18.43
CA PRO A 15 -13.96 -2.95 -18.67
C PRO A 15 -14.21 -1.44 -18.56
N ALA A 16 -13.36 -0.73 -17.83
CA ALA A 16 -13.54 0.69 -17.58
C ALA A 16 -12.91 1.54 -18.70
N GLY A 17 -13.73 2.32 -19.40
CA GLY A 17 -13.22 3.33 -20.34
C GLY A 17 -12.55 4.48 -19.60
N THR A 18 -11.38 4.89 -20.06
CA THR A 18 -10.62 6.04 -19.54
C THR A 18 -10.15 6.92 -20.69
N SER A 19 -9.68 8.13 -20.39
CA SER A 19 -9.04 9.00 -21.41
C SER A 19 -7.78 8.40 -22.04
N ARG A 20 -7.25 7.30 -21.47
CA ARG A 20 -6.02 6.61 -21.88
C ARG A 20 -6.26 5.20 -22.43
N GLY A 21 -7.52 4.83 -22.69
CA GLY A 21 -7.91 3.51 -23.20
C GLY A 21 -8.82 2.75 -22.24
N VAL A 22 -8.89 1.43 -22.41
CA VAL A 22 -9.80 0.56 -21.66
C VAL A 22 -9.03 -0.23 -20.61
N LEU A 23 -9.47 -0.16 -19.36
CA LEU A 23 -8.87 -0.88 -18.25
C LEU A 23 -9.66 -2.16 -17.96
N HIS A 24 -9.03 -3.31 -18.17
CA HIS A 24 -9.62 -4.63 -17.92
C HIS A 24 -9.37 -5.14 -16.50
N SER A 25 -8.20 -4.82 -15.94
CA SER A 25 -7.85 -5.17 -14.57
C SER A 25 -7.01 -4.08 -13.90
N LYS A 26 -6.95 -4.12 -12.56
CA LYS A 26 -6.23 -3.16 -11.72
C LYS A 26 -5.35 -3.94 -10.73
N PRO A 27 -4.02 -3.93 -10.91
CA PRO A 27 -3.11 -4.48 -9.92
C PRO A 27 -3.29 -3.79 -8.56
N SER A 28 -3.38 -4.59 -7.50
CA SER A 28 -3.54 -4.08 -6.14
C SER A 28 -2.77 -4.94 -5.15
N TRP A 29 -2.25 -4.32 -4.09
CA TRP A 29 -1.65 -5.03 -2.97
C TRP A 29 -2.44 -4.73 -1.71
N ILE A 30 -2.91 -5.79 -1.05
CA ILE A 30 -3.54 -5.70 0.25
C ILE A 30 -2.46 -5.84 1.30
N ILE A 31 -2.38 -4.86 2.20
CA ILE A 31 -1.47 -4.84 3.33
C ILE A 31 -2.29 -5.08 4.59
N GLU A 32 -1.90 -6.08 5.36
CA GLU A 32 -2.43 -6.31 6.69
C GLU A 32 -1.33 -6.09 7.71
N VAL A 33 -1.62 -5.27 8.72
CA VAL A 33 -0.73 -4.98 9.85
C VAL A 33 -1.39 -5.49 11.11
N ILE A 34 -0.71 -6.38 11.82
CA ILE A 34 -1.16 -6.93 13.10
C ILE A 34 -0.18 -6.50 14.18
N GLU A 35 -0.69 -5.83 15.21
CA GLU A 35 0.09 -5.46 16.38
C GLU A 35 -0.78 -5.34 17.63
N ASN A 36 -0.30 -5.86 18.76
CA ASN A 36 -0.99 -5.78 20.07
C ASN A 36 -2.47 -6.23 20.03
N GLY A 37 -2.80 -7.20 19.17
CA GLY A 37 -4.17 -7.69 18.98
C GLY A 37 -5.08 -6.79 18.15
N LYS A 38 -4.58 -5.64 17.66
CA LYS A 38 -5.25 -4.81 16.65
C LYS A 38 -4.83 -5.24 15.25
N THR A 39 -5.74 -5.10 14.29
CA THR A 39 -5.49 -5.34 12.86
C THR A 39 -5.88 -4.10 12.06
N GLY A 40 -4.94 -3.59 11.26
CA GLY A 40 -5.18 -2.58 10.24
C GLY A 40 -5.06 -3.20 8.86
N VAL A 41 -5.94 -2.80 7.93
CA VAL A 41 -5.92 -3.26 6.53
C VAL A 41 -5.86 -2.05 5.62
N GLY A 42 -4.92 -2.05 4.67
CA GLY A 42 -4.74 -1.01 3.68
C GLY A 42 -4.64 -1.60 2.26
N GLU A 43 -4.86 -0.75 1.27
CA GLU A 43 -4.71 -1.08 -0.15
C GLU A 43 -3.64 -0.18 -0.77
N ILE A 44 -2.74 -0.77 -1.57
CA ILE A 44 -1.99 -0.04 -2.58
C ILE A 44 -2.61 -0.31 -3.95
N SER A 45 -3.37 0.67 -4.43
CA SER A 45 -4.09 0.61 -5.69
C SER A 45 -3.27 1.21 -6.83
N ILE A 46 -2.75 0.38 -7.74
CA ILE A 46 -2.06 0.85 -8.94
C ILE A 46 -3.07 1.19 -10.03
N ILE A 47 -2.94 2.37 -10.63
CA ILE A 47 -3.72 2.74 -11.82
C ILE A 47 -2.76 2.78 -13.03
N PRO A 48 -2.82 1.79 -13.93
CA PRO A 48 -1.93 1.74 -15.09
C PRO A 48 -1.99 3.02 -15.92
N GLY A 49 -0.82 3.60 -16.21
CA GLY A 49 -0.70 4.88 -16.93
C GLY A 49 -0.93 6.14 -16.09
N LEU A 50 -1.20 6.00 -14.79
CA LEU A 50 -1.31 7.12 -13.83
C LEU A 50 -0.42 6.96 -12.60
N SER A 51 -0.05 5.74 -12.20
CA SER A 51 0.90 5.45 -11.13
C SER A 51 2.35 5.47 -11.66
N PRO A 52 3.11 6.59 -11.56
CA PRO A 52 4.49 6.66 -12.07
C PRO A 52 5.47 5.76 -11.32
N GLU A 53 5.16 5.42 -10.07
CA GLU A 53 5.93 4.51 -9.24
C GLU A 53 5.88 3.05 -9.71
N PHE A 54 4.88 2.71 -10.55
CA PHE A 54 4.66 1.36 -11.04
C PHE A 54 5.20 1.18 -12.46
N GLN A 55 6.40 0.60 -12.55
CA GLN A 55 7.02 0.23 -13.84
C GLN A 55 6.68 -1.22 -14.21
N ASP A 56 6.93 -2.14 -13.28
CA ASP A 56 6.61 -3.55 -13.38
C ASP A 56 6.44 -4.14 -11.98
N LYS A 57 5.80 -5.31 -11.92
CA LYS A 57 5.48 -6.00 -10.67
C LYS A 57 6.72 -6.28 -9.81
N LEU A 58 7.80 -6.79 -10.41
CA LEU A 58 8.99 -7.21 -9.67
C LEU A 58 9.72 -6.01 -9.07
N THR A 59 9.88 -4.95 -9.83
CA THR A 59 10.52 -3.71 -9.37
C THR A 59 9.69 -3.05 -8.28
N PHE A 60 8.36 -3.04 -8.44
CA PHE A 60 7.45 -2.51 -7.44
C PHE A 60 7.48 -3.30 -6.13
N GLU A 61 7.43 -4.63 -6.19
CA GLU A 61 7.48 -5.48 -5.00
C GLU A 61 8.82 -5.39 -4.27
N LYS A 62 9.94 -5.23 -4.99
CA LYS A 62 11.24 -4.92 -4.37
C LYS A 62 11.16 -3.62 -3.58
N LYS A 63 10.61 -2.56 -4.17
CA LYS A 63 10.50 -1.26 -3.50
C LYS A 63 9.54 -1.31 -2.30
N LEU A 64 8.44 -2.03 -2.44
CA LEU A 64 7.47 -2.24 -1.37
C LEU A 64 8.11 -2.94 -0.17
N ASN A 65 8.91 -3.98 -0.40
CA ASN A 65 9.63 -4.67 0.67
C ASN A 65 10.65 -3.75 1.37
N GLU A 66 11.35 -2.88 0.64
CA GLU A 66 12.23 -1.87 1.26
C GLU A 66 11.43 -0.95 2.19
N VAL A 67 10.29 -0.42 1.74
CA VAL A 67 9.43 0.46 2.54
C VAL A 67 8.90 -0.25 3.78
N ILE A 68 8.40 -1.48 3.63
CA ILE A 68 7.89 -2.29 4.74
C ILE A 68 8.99 -2.57 5.76
N SER A 69 10.21 -2.90 5.32
CA SER A 69 11.34 -3.13 6.23
C SER A 69 11.67 -1.91 7.08
N LYS A 70 11.55 -0.71 6.52
CA LYS A 70 11.76 0.56 7.26
C LYS A 70 10.60 0.83 8.20
N PHE A 71 9.38 0.59 7.74
CA PHE A 71 8.18 0.80 8.53
C PHE A 71 8.12 -0.12 9.77
N CYS A 72 8.56 -1.37 9.63
CA CYS A 72 8.73 -2.32 10.74
C CYS A 72 9.71 -1.85 11.83
N GLN A 73 10.57 -0.87 11.55
CA GLN A 73 11.52 -0.32 12.52
C GLN A 73 10.94 0.87 13.29
N ILE A 74 9.76 1.38 12.91
CA ILE A 74 9.14 2.54 13.55
C ILE A 74 8.36 2.07 14.78
N PRO A 75 8.69 2.58 16.00
CA PRO A 75 7.91 2.30 17.20
C PRO A 75 6.47 2.79 17.05
N ILE A 76 5.49 1.98 17.46
CA ILE A 76 4.05 2.28 17.32
C ILE A 76 3.64 3.51 18.15
N GLU A 77 4.40 3.82 19.19
CA GLU A 77 4.18 4.97 20.07
C GLU A 77 4.33 6.31 19.33
N LEU A 78 4.98 6.32 18.17
CA LEU A 78 5.12 7.49 17.30
C LEU A 78 3.95 7.68 16.32
N TRP A 79 2.98 6.77 16.35
CA TRP A 79 1.87 6.80 15.43
C TRP A 79 0.71 7.57 16.07
N ILE A 80 0.11 8.45 15.27
CA ILE A 80 -1.02 9.27 15.69
C ILE A 80 -2.28 8.65 15.09
N GLU A 81 -3.10 8.03 15.96
CA GLU A 81 -4.45 7.59 15.63
C GLU A 81 -5.40 8.80 15.69
N ASN A 82 -6.00 9.17 14.55
CA ASN A 82 -7.19 10.02 14.48
C ASN A 82 -8.41 9.14 14.17
N GLU A 83 -9.63 9.67 14.29
CA GLU A 83 -10.88 8.90 14.11
C GLU A 83 -10.92 8.09 12.78
N ASP A 84 -10.32 8.61 11.70
CA ASP A 84 -10.37 8.00 10.36
C ASP A 84 -8.98 7.67 9.76
N GLU A 85 -7.88 8.05 10.40
CA GLU A 85 -6.55 7.95 9.81
C GLU A 85 -5.46 7.65 10.83
N ILE A 86 -4.55 6.75 10.44
CA ILE A 86 -3.33 6.46 11.17
C ILE A 86 -2.18 7.16 10.45
N THR A 87 -1.60 8.18 11.08
CA THR A 87 -0.52 8.99 10.50
C THR A 87 0.79 8.81 11.26
N PHE A 88 1.91 8.93 10.57
CA PHE A 88 3.25 8.94 11.16
C PHE A 88 3.78 10.37 11.21
N GLN A 89 4.15 10.85 12.40
CA GLN A 89 4.97 12.05 12.51
C GLN A 89 6.43 11.64 12.66
N PRO A 90 7.29 11.86 11.65
CA PRO A 90 8.72 11.68 11.85
C PRO A 90 9.17 12.65 12.94
N VAL A 91 9.72 12.11 14.03
CA VAL A 91 10.46 12.92 14.98
C VAL A 91 11.66 13.45 14.17
N LEU A 92 11.61 14.73 13.82
CA LEU A 92 12.77 15.43 13.28
C LEU A 92 13.84 15.39 14.37
N GLU A 93 14.77 14.44 14.28
CA GLU A 93 16.02 14.53 15.02
C GLU A 93 16.71 15.84 14.59
N ARG A 94 16.94 16.71 15.57
CA ARG A 94 17.74 17.93 15.44
C ARG A 94 19.22 17.58 15.38
#